data_AF-A0A8J5QHU1-F1
#
_entry.id   AF-A0A8J5QHU1-F1
#
_cell.length_a   1.000
_cell.length_b   1.000
_cell.length_c   1.000
_cell.angle_alpha   90.00
_cell.angle_beta   90.00
_cell.angle_gamma   90.00
#
_symmetry.space_group_name_H-M   'P 1'
#
loop_
_entity.id
_entity.type
_entity.pdbx_description
1 polymer ?
#
loop_
_entity_poly.entity_id
_entity_poly.type
_entity_poly.pdbx_seq_one_letter_code
_entity_poly.pdbx_strand_id
1 'polypeptide(L)'
;MSDINIDTDEILNIEQRYYQQGYDDGVAQSTKEQLIEGEEYGYQTGFQRFLIIGYIQGLVEYWQKNIEKYANNKSFESHLQQLKDLVVDIPIINGDEEVAEFEKRVNKARNKLRVVATLAKESWKISHLDELMKEVGGQLQVSENVDDMW
;
A
#
# COMPACT_ATOMS: atom_id res chain seq x y z
N MET A 1 -72.59 5.94 14.30
CA MET A 1 -71.45 6.33 13.46
C MET A 1 -70.22 6.04 14.29
N SER A 2 -69.37 5.12 13.87
CA SER A 2 -68.14 4.78 14.59
C SER A 2 -67.14 5.93 14.40
N ASP A 3 -66.78 6.61 15.48
CA ASP A 3 -65.75 7.64 15.48
C ASP A 3 -64.44 7.04 14.96
N ILE A 4 -63.95 7.60 13.86
CA ILE A 4 -62.65 7.23 13.30
C ILE A 4 -61.60 7.89 14.18
N ASN A 5 -61.00 7.11 15.08
CA ASN A 5 -59.84 7.54 15.86
C ASN A 5 -58.62 7.54 14.93
N ILE A 6 -58.42 8.65 14.22
CA ILE A 6 -57.22 8.87 13.40
C ILE A 6 -56.16 9.45 14.34
N ASP A 7 -55.06 8.73 14.52
CA ASP A 7 -53.87 9.26 15.18
C ASP A 7 -53.23 10.33 14.25
N THR A 8 -53.67 11.57 14.42
CA THR A 8 -53.23 12.70 13.60
C THR A 8 -51.78 13.10 13.88
N ASP A 9 -51.23 12.70 15.02
CA ASP A 9 -49.83 13.01 15.38
C ASP A 9 -48.86 12.26 14.46
N GLU A 10 -49.24 11.07 13.98
CA GLU A 10 -48.44 10.33 13.01
C GLU A 10 -48.41 11.01 11.62
N ILE A 11 -49.53 11.63 11.22
CA ILE A 11 -49.68 12.33 9.93
C ILE A 11 -49.02 13.72 9.97
N LEU A 12 -49.06 14.40 11.11
CA LEU A 12 -48.48 15.74 11.27
C LEU A 12 -46.95 15.74 11.34
N ASN A 13 -46.33 14.60 11.70
CA ASN A 13 -44.87 14.47 11.85
C ASN A 13 -44.19 13.69 10.71
N ILE A 14 -44.86 13.50 9.56
CA ILE A 14 -44.33 12.73 8.43
C ILE A 14 -42.98 13.26 7.92
N GLU A 15 -42.82 14.59 7.84
CA GLU A 15 -41.58 15.22 7.35
C GLU A 15 -40.40 14.91 8.28
N GLN A 16 -40.59 15.08 9.58
CA GLN A 16 -39.57 14.78 10.58
C GLN A 16 -39.21 13.29 10.57
N ARG A 17 -40.17 12.40 10.35
CA ARG A 17 -39.92 10.95 10.23
C ARG A 17 -39.10 10.61 9.00
N TYR A 18 -39.47 11.13 7.83
CA TYR A 18 -38.71 10.89 6.60
C TYR A 18 -37.33 11.54 6.64
N TYR A 19 -37.18 12.69 7.31
CA TYR A 19 -35.88 13.30 7.56
C TYR A 19 -35.01 12.42 8.44
N GLN A 20 -35.54 11.96 9.58
CA GLN A 20 -34.82 11.08 10.49
C GLN A 20 -34.47 9.74 9.80
N GLN A 21 -35.41 9.15 9.08
CA GLN A 21 -35.19 7.93 8.31
C GLN A 21 -34.10 8.13 7.25
N GLY A 22 -34.14 9.22 6.47
CA GLY A 22 -33.12 9.50 5.46
C GLY A 22 -31.74 9.77 6.07
N TYR A 23 -31.69 10.40 7.24
CA TYR A 23 -30.45 10.57 8.01
C TYR A 23 -29.90 9.23 8.48
N ASP A 24 -30.73 8.39 9.11
CA ASP A 24 -30.33 7.08 9.61
C ASP A 24 -29.90 6.14 8.48
N ASP A 25 -30.64 6.13 7.37
CA ASP A 25 -30.31 5.38 6.15
C ASP A 25 -28.99 5.88 5.54
N GLY A 26 -28.79 7.20 5.49
CA GLY A 26 -27.55 7.81 5.00
C GLY A 26 -26.34 7.47 5.86
N VAL A 27 -26.48 7.52 7.19
CA VAL A 27 -25.42 7.11 8.13
C VAL A 27 -25.12 5.62 8.01
N ALA A 28 -26.15 4.76 7.91
CA ALA A 28 -25.98 3.33 7.77
C ALA A 28 -25.27 2.96 6.46
N GLN A 29 -25.69 3.56 5.34
CA GLN A 29 -25.09 3.31 4.04
C GLN A 29 -23.66 3.84 3.97
N SER A 30 -23.41 5.06 4.43
CA SER A 30 -22.06 5.64 4.42
C SER A 30 -21.09 4.86 5.31
N THR A 31 -21.52 4.37 6.47
CA THR A 31 -20.69 3.53 7.34
C THR A 31 -20.26 2.24 6.62
N LYS A 32 -21.20 1.61 5.88
CA LYS A 32 -20.91 0.39 5.12
C LYS A 32 -19.96 0.66 3.95
N GLU A 33 -20.19 1.75 3.21
CA GLU A 33 -19.33 2.15 2.09
C GLU A 33 -17.91 2.48 2.57
N GLN A 34 -17.77 3.23 3.66
CA GLN A 34 -16.47 3.56 4.26
C GLN A 34 -15.70 2.32 4.71
N LEU A 35 -16.40 1.31 5.25
CA LEU A 35 -15.75 0.07 5.64
C LEU A 35 -15.18 -0.67 4.41
N ILE A 36 -15.98 -0.79 3.34
CA ILE A 36 -15.56 -1.45 2.09
C ILE A 36 -14.40 -0.68 1.45
N GLU A 37 -14.51 0.64 1.36
CA GLU A 37 -13.46 1.50 0.81
C GLU A 37 -12.15 1.37 1.62
N GLY A 38 -12.24 1.33 2.95
CA GLY A 38 -11.09 1.10 3.82
C GLY A 38 -10.42 -0.26 3.60
N GLU A 39 -11.21 -1.32 3.40
CA GLU A 39 -10.69 -2.65 3.07
C GLU A 39 -9.99 -2.65 1.70
N GLU A 40 -10.63 -2.09 0.67
CA GLU A 40 -10.07 -1.98 -0.69
C GLU A 40 -8.76 -1.18 -0.70
N TYR A 41 -8.75 -0.05 0.01
CA TYR A 41 -7.56 0.79 0.17
C TYR A 41 -6.43 0.05 0.88
N GLY A 42 -6.75 -0.74 1.91
CA GLY A 42 -5.78 -1.56 2.62
C GLY A 42 -5.14 -2.62 1.71
N TYR A 43 -5.95 -3.31 0.89
CA TYR A 43 -5.45 -4.28 -0.08
C TYR A 43 -4.57 -3.64 -1.15
N GLN A 44 -5.00 -2.52 -1.71
CA GLN A 44 -4.23 -1.79 -2.72
C GLN A 44 -2.89 -1.32 -2.16
N THR A 45 -2.91 -0.67 -0.99
CA THR A 45 -1.72 -0.18 -0.30
C THR A 45 -0.75 -1.32 0.03
N GLY A 46 -1.27 -2.44 0.57
CA GLY A 46 -0.46 -3.62 0.87
C GLY A 46 0.17 -4.21 -0.39
N PHE A 47 -0.62 -4.40 -1.46
CA PHE A 47 -0.11 -4.95 -2.72
C PHE A 47 1.01 -4.10 -3.29
N GLN A 48 0.84 -2.78 -3.35
CA GLN A 48 1.90 -1.85 -3.74
C GLN A 48 3.12 -2.07 -2.84
N ARG A 49 2.99 -1.86 -1.52
CA ARG A 49 4.09 -1.98 -0.53
C ARG A 49 4.93 -3.25 -0.70
N PHE A 50 4.28 -4.41 -0.82
CA PHE A 50 4.97 -5.69 -0.91
C PHE A 50 5.47 -6.04 -2.31
N LEU A 51 4.98 -5.39 -3.37
CA LEU A 51 5.50 -5.55 -4.73
C LEU A 51 6.97 -5.11 -4.83
N ILE A 52 7.36 -3.99 -4.20
CA ILE A 52 8.78 -3.61 -4.11
C ILE A 52 9.59 -4.70 -3.46
N ILE A 53 9.13 -5.17 -2.30
CA ILE A 53 9.90 -6.09 -1.50
C ILE A 53 10.15 -7.37 -2.29
N GLY A 54 9.10 -7.91 -2.91
CA GLY A 54 9.21 -9.07 -3.80
C GLY A 54 10.16 -8.84 -4.97
N TYR A 55 10.09 -7.67 -5.61
CA TYR A 55 10.99 -7.33 -6.71
C TYR A 55 12.46 -7.26 -6.25
N ILE A 56 12.74 -6.57 -5.14
CA ILE A 56 14.10 -6.48 -4.58
C ILE A 56 14.61 -7.87 -4.18
N GLN A 57 13.77 -8.70 -3.55
CA GLN A 57 14.14 -10.07 -3.19
C GLN A 57 14.50 -10.90 -4.43
N GLY A 58 13.74 -10.78 -5.52
CA GLY A 58 14.06 -11.43 -6.80
C GLY A 58 15.38 -10.96 -7.39
N LEU A 59 15.69 -9.66 -7.30
CA LEU A 59 16.99 -9.12 -7.72
C LEU A 59 18.13 -9.64 -6.86
N VAL A 60 17.95 -9.69 -5.54
CA VAL A 60 18.93 -10.24 -4.61
C VAL A 60 19.23 -11.69 -4.97
N GLU A 61 18.20 -12.51 -5.17
CA GLU A 61 18.35 -13.92 -5.57
C GLU A 61 19.08 -14.06 -6.91
N TYR A 62 18.71 -13.26 -7.91
CA TYR A 62 19.38 -13.24 -9.21
C TYR A 62 20.87 -12.89 -9.07
N TRP A 63 21.21 -11.84 -8.32
CA TRP A 63 22.60 -11.42 -8.12
C TRP A 63 23.40 -12.45 -7.31
N GLN A 64 22.80 -13.09 -6.32
CA GLN A 64 23.43 -14.17 -5.55
C GLN A 64 23.75 -15.38 -6.43
N LYS A 65 22.80 -15.80 -7.29
CA LYS A 65 23.02 -16.90 -8.26
C LYS A 65 24.09 -16.59 -9.30
N ASN A 66 24.32 -15.31 -9.59
CA ASN A 66 25.24 -14.85 -10.62
C ASN A 66 26.46 -14.12 -10.04
N ILE A 67 26.84 -14.41 -8.78
CA ILE A 67 27.85 -13.63 -8.04
C ILE A 67 29.19 -13.54 -8.77
N GLU A 68 29.58 -14.59 -9.49
CA GLU A 68 30.82 -14.67 -10.28
C GLU A 68 30.91 -13.57 -11.35
N LYS A 69 29.77 -13.13 -11.91
CA LYS A 69 29.73 -12.02 -12.89
C LYS A 69 30.19 -10.69 -12.30
N TYR A 70 30.11 -10.55 -10.99
CA TYR A 70 30.40 -9.32 -10.25
C TYR A 70 31.69 -9.42 -9.41
N ALA A 71 32.45 -10.52 -9.54
CA ALA A 71 33.67 -10.78 -8.77
C ALA A 71 34.76 -9.70 -8.89
N ASN A 72 34.72 -8.90 -9.96
CA ASN A 72 35.60 -7.75 -10.15
C ASN A 72 35.41 -6.65 -9.09
N ASN A 73 34.27 -6.65 -8.38
CA ASN A 73 33.92 -5.67 -7.39
C ASN A 73 33.89 -6.28 -5.98
N LYS A 74 34.96 -6.06 -5.22
CA LYS A 74 35.16 -6.67 -3.89
C LYS A 74 34.11 -6.28 -2.86
N SER A 75 33.43 -5.15 -3.02
CA SER A 75 32.38 -4.70 -2.08
C SER A 75 30.97 -5.13 -2.49
N PHE A 76 30.79 -5.70 -3.69
CA PHE A 76 29.47 -6.07 -4.21
C PHE A 76 28.76 -7.07 -3.30
N GLU A 77 29.43 -8.16 -2.95
CA GLU A 77 28.87 -9.22 -2.11
C GLU A 77 28.46 -8.71 -0.73
N SER A 78 29.28 -7.85 -0.12
CA SER A 78 28.96 -7.24 1.18
C SER A 78 27.72 -6.33 1.10
N HIS A 79 27.61 -5.51 0.06
CA HIS A 79 26.43 -4.65 -0.13
C HIS A 79 25.18 -5.45 -0.49
N LEU A 80 25.33 -6.53 -1.25
CA LEU A 80 24.25 -7.46 -1.58
C LEU A 80 23.71 -8.15 -0.32
N GLN A 81 24.60 -8.58 0.58
CA GLN A 81 24.19 -9.16 1.86
C GLN A 81 23.45 -8.15 2.73
N GLN A 82 23.95 -6.91 2.84
CA GLN A 82 23.23 -5.84 3.55
C GLN A 82 21.85 -5.56 2.95
N LEU A 83 21.71 -5.61 1.62
CA LEU A 83 20.41 -5.45 0.95
C LEU A 83 19.47 -6.59 1.32
N LYS A 84 19.96 -7.84 1.30
CA LYS A 84 19.20 -9.03 1.69
C LYS A 84 18.66 -8.89 3.11
N ASP A 85 19.50 -8.51 4.06
CA ASP A 85 19.13 -8.39 5.47
C ASP A 85 18.05 -7.30 5.70
N LEU A 86 18.00 -6.28 4.84
CA LEU A 86 16.99 -5.23 4.91
C LEU A 86 15.61 -5.68 4.40
N VAL A 87 15.58 -6.64 3.48
CA VAL A 87 14.33 -7.12 2.84
C VAL A 87 13.86 -8.48 3.36
N VAL A 88 14.63 -9.13 4.23
CA VAL A 88 14.24 -10.37 4.90
C VAL A 88 13.43 -10.06 6.15
N ASP A 89 12.47 -10.94 6.47
CA ASP A 89 11.66 -10.90 7.69
C ASP A 89 11.04 -9.52 7.97
N ILE A 90 10.52 -8.88 6.92
CA ILE A 90 9.79 -7.63 7.03
C ILE A 90 8.40 -7.91 7.66
N PRO A 91 7.95 -7.09 8.63
CA PRO A 91 6.60 -7.22 9.19
C PRO A 91 5.52 -7.15 8.10
N ILE A 92 4.56 -8.08 8.17
CA ILE A 92 3.43 -8.19 7.22
C ILE A 92 2.08 -7.82 7.86
N ILE A 93 2.11 -7.27 9.08
CA ILE A 93 0.93 -6.87 9.84
C ILE A 93 0.83 -5.34 9.90
N ASN A 94 -0.39 -4.83 10.06
CA ASN A 94 -0.72 -3.41 9.96
C ASN A 94 -0.72 -2.68 11.31
N GLY A 95 0.10 -3.09 12.29
CA GLY A 95 0.23 -2.35 13.54
C GLY A 95 1.13 -1.12 13.37
N ASP A 96 0.88 -0.07 14.16
CA ASP A 96 1.59 1.21 14.00
C ASP A 96 3.12 1.07 14.12
N GLU A 97 3.59 0.23 15.03
CA GLU A 97 5.02 -0.04 15.21
C GLU A 97 5.60 -0.82 14.03
N GLU A 98 4.87 -1.82 13.52
CA GLU A 98 5.28 -2.65 12.40
C GLU A 98 5.29 -1.88 11.08
N VAL A 99 4.32 -1.00 10.87
CA VAL A 99 4.27 -0.08 9.72
C VAL A 99 5.46 0.88 9.76
N ALA A 100 5.76 1.45 10.93
CA ALA A 100 6.92 2.32 11.08
C ALA A 100 8.25 1.59 10.84
N GLU A 101 8.38 0.33 11.30
CA GLU A 101 9.54 -0.51 11.01
C GLU A 101 9.64 -0.81 9.51
N PHE A 102 8.53 -1.19 8.87
CA PHE A 102 8.44 -1.45 7.44
C PHE A 102 8.97 -0.27 6.63
N GLU A 103 8.44 0.93 6.84
CA GLU A 103 8.81 2.14 6.08
C GLU A 103 10.29 2.49 6.25
N LYS A 104 10.81 2.34 7.48
CA LYS A 104 12.22 2.56 7.78
C LYS A 104 13.12 1.55 7.07
N ARG A 105 12.73 0.27 7.02
CA ARG A 105 13.49 -0.78 6.32
C ARG A 105 13.45 -0.59 4.81
N VAL A 106 12.29 -0.31 4.23
CA VAL A 106 12.10 -0.06 2.79
C VAL A 106 12.96 1.11 2.33
N ASN A 107 12.93 2.23 3.05
CA ASN A 107 13.74 3.40 2.70
C ASN A 107 15.25 3.09 2.70
N LYS A 108 15.73 2.30 3.67
CA LYS A 108 17.12 1.83 3.69
C LYS A 108 17.41 0.86 2.55
N ALA A 109 16.50 -0.06 2.26
CA ALA A 109 16.61 -1.03 1.19
C ALA A 109 16.69 -0.33 -0.17
N ARG A 110 15.88 0.69 -0.41
CA ARG A 110 15.89 1.52 -1.64
C ARG A 110 17.25 2.15 -1.89
N ASN A 111 17.82 2.79 -0.87
CA ASN A 111 19.14 3.40 -0.97
C ASN A 111 20.24 2.34 -1.21
N LYS A 112 20.13 1.18 -0.54
CA LYS A 112 21.08 0.08 -0.74
C LYS A 112 20.95 -0.55 -2.13
N LEU A 113 19.74 -0.71 -2.65
CA LEU A 113 19.46 -1.19 -4.00
C LEU A 113 20.13 -0.32 -5.05
N ARG A 114 20.03 1.01 -4.92
CA ARG A 114 20.73 1.97 -5.81
C ARG A 114 22.23 1.74 -5.84
N VAL A 115 22.85 1.49 -4.68
CA VAL A 115 24.27 1.17 -4.59
C VAL A 115 24.58 -0.15 -5.30
N VAL A 116 23.85 -1.23 -4.98
CA VAL A 116 24.08 -2.57 -5.56
C VAL A 116 23.89 -2.55 -7.08
N ALA A 117 22.82 -1.93 -7.59
CA ALA A 117 22.57 -1.82 -9.03
C ALA A 117 23.65 -1.01 -9.75
N THR A 118 24.17 0.06 -9.12
CA THR A 118 25.28 0.83 -9.68
C THR A 118 26.56 -0.01 -9.75
N LEU A 119 26.87 -0.77 -8.70
CA LEU A 119 28.02 -1.67 -8.67
C LEU A 119 27.90 -2.81 -9.69
N ALA A 120 26.69 -3.30 -9.93
CA ALA A 120 26.37 -4.28 -10.97
C ALA A 120 26.36 -3.69 -12.39
N LYS A 121 26.34 -2.35 -12.53
CA LYS A 121 26.08 -1.63 -13.78
C LYS A 121 24.72 -1.97 -14.41
N GLU A 122 23.73 -2.24 -13.56
CA GLU A 122 22.37 -2.66 -13.94
C GLU A 122 21.32 -1.68 -13.41
N SER A 123 21.61 -0.37 -13.39
CA SER A 123 20.70 0.66 -12.89
C SER A 123 19.34 0.69 -13.59
N TRP A 124 19.26 0.18 -14.83
CA TRP A 124 18.00 0.02 -15.58
C TRP A 124 16.98 -0.87 -14.84
N LYS A 125 17.42 -1.80 -13.99
CA LYS A 125 16.53 -2.63 -13.16
C LYS A 125 15.75 -1.81 -12.12
N ILE A 126 16.28 -0.65 -11.71
CA ILE A 126 15.59 0.29 -10.83
C ILE A 126 14.55 1.08 -11.63
N SER A 127 14.91 1.57 -12.80
CA SER A 127 13.96 2.23 -13.70
C SER A 127 12.78 1.34 -14.05
N HIS A 128 13.03 0.04 -14.27
CA HIS A 128 11.96 -0.94 -14.50
C HIS A 128 11.05 -1.13 -13.28
N LEU A 129 11.59 -1.11 -12.06
CA LEU A 129 10.77 -1.11 -10.84
C LEU A 129 9.91 0.16 -10.76
N ASP A 130 10.48 1.32 -11.05
CA ASP A 130 9.73 2.59 -11.05
C ASP A 130 8.62 2.60 -12.10
N GLU A 131 8.84 1.97 -13.27
CA GLU A 131 7.85 1.78 -14.33
C GLU A 131 6.73 0.83 -13.90
N LEU A 132 7.08 -0.36 -13.40
CA LEU A 132 6.13 -1.34 -12.85
C LEU A 132 5.20 -0.67 -11.83
N MET A 133 5.73 0.28 -11.09
CA MET A 133 4.99 0.97 -10.04
C MET A 133 4.08 2.06 -10.50
N LYS A 134 4.41 2.72 -11.61
CA LYS A 134 3.46 3.59 -12.27
C LYS A 134 2.31 2.78 -12.88
N GLU A 135 2.63 1.62 -13.45
CA GLU A 135 1.64 0.72 -14.05
C GLU A 135 0.69 0.13 -13.00
N VAL A 136 1.24 -0.38 -11.89
CA VAL A 136 0.46 -0.95 -10.79
C VAL A 136 -0.19 0.12 -9.93
N GLY A 137 0.48 1.27 -9.78
CA GLY A 137 -0.01 2.41 -9.01
C GLY A 137 -1.33 2.96 -9.55
N GLY A 138 -1.46 3.06 -10.88
CA GLY A 138 -2.61 3.70 -11.53
C GLY A 138 -2.82 5.16 -11.07
N GLN A 139 -3.78 5.88 -11.66
CA GLN A 139 -4.12 7.26 -11.23
C GLN A 139 -4.82 7.27 -9.85
N LEU A 140 -4.10 6.94 -8.78
CA LEU A 140 -4.51 7.33 -7.43
C LEU A 140 -4.19 8.82 -7.27
N GLN A 141 -5.22 9.66 -7.08
CA GLN A 141 -5.09 11.08 -6.74
C GLN A 141 -4.53 11.29 -5.32
N VAL A 142 -3.33 10.76 -5.02
CA VAL A 142 -2.67 11.08 -3.75
C VAL A 142 -1.20 11.46 -3.94
N SER A 143 -0.55 11.13 -5.07
CA SER A 143 0.76 11.73 -5.36
C SER A 143 1.16 11.56 -6.84
N GLU A 144 1.62 12.65 -7.47
CA GLU A 144 2.25 12.65 -8.80
C GLU A 144 3.73 12.22 -8.77
N ASN A 145 4.30 12.01 -7.58
CA ASN A 145 5.73 11.80 -7.38
C ASN A 145 6.02 10.35 -6.97
N VAL A 146 6.83 9.67 -7.78
CA VAL A 146 7.25 8.27 -7.56
C VAL A 146 7.97 8.09 -6.24
N ASP A 147 8.71 9.11 -5.78
CA ASP A 147 9.39 9.05 -4.48
C ASP A 147 8.41 9.06 -3.29
N ASP A 148 7.16 9.50 -3.51
CA ASP A 148 6.10 9.55 -2.49
C ASP A 148 5.14 8.35 -2.60
N MET A 149 5.30 7.50 -3.63
CA MET A 149 4.57 6.23 -3.72
C MET A 149 5.14 5.16 -2.76
N TRP A 150 6.26 5.47 -2.08
CA TRP A 150 7.08 4.52 -1.31
C TRP A 150 7.84 5.12 -0.14
#